data_AF-A0A974DC31-F1
#
_entry.id   AF-A0A974DC31-F1
#
_cell.length_a   1.000
_cell.length_b   1.000
_cell.length_c   1.000
_cell.angle_alpha   90.00
_cell.angle_beta   90.00
_cell.angle_gamma   90.00
#
_symmetry.space_group_name_H-M   'P 1'
#
loop_
_entity.id
_entity.type
_entity.pdbx_description
1 polymer ?
#
loop_
_entity_poly.entity_id
_entity_poly.type
_entity_poly.pdbx_seq_one_letter_code
_entity_poly.pdbx_strand_id
1 'polypeptide(L)'
;MALLKVLSLRHELVLTSSKYKSPLLIPSTYTGTLLIRSTYTGTLIIPSTYTETLLIRSTYTRTLVIPSTYTETLVIQSTFTGTLVIPSTYTETLVIPSTYTETLLIPSSYTGTLVIPSTYTETLLICSTYTGTLVIPSTYTETLLIHSTYTETLVIPSTYTGTLLIPSTYT
;
A
#
# COMPACT_ATOMS: atom_id res chain seq x y z
N MET A 1 17.01 -8.31 15.00
CA MET A 1 15.82 -8.44 14.12
C MET A 1 14.87 -9.41 14.81
N ALA A 2 13.65 -8.97 15.14
CA ALA A 2 12.63 -9.88 15.66
C ALA A 2 11.87 -10.50 14.48
N LEU A 3 11.61 -11.80 14.53
CA LEU A 3 10.86 -12.52 13.50
C LEU A 3 9.57 -13.06 14.13
N LEU A 4 8.43 -12.69 13.58
CA LEU A 4 7.13 -13.20 14.01
C LEU A 4 6.48 -13.95 12.85
N LYS A 5 6.48 -15.28 12.90
CA LYS A 5 5.81 -16.10 11.87
C LYS A 5 4.35 -16.30 12.25
N VAL A 6 3.44 -15.86 11.37
CA VAL A 6 1.99 -16.03 11.57
C VAL A 6 1.48 -17.11 10.63
N LEU A 7 1.00 -18.22 11.22
CA LEU A 7 0.25 -19.29 10.56
C LEU A 7 -1.09 -19.34 11.28
N SER A 8 -2.19 -18.86 10.68
CA SER A 8 -3.49 -18.83 11.37
C SER A 8 -4.57 -19.59 10.61
N LEU A 9 -5.32 -20.39 11.36
CA LEU A 9 -6.48 -21.15 10.90
C LEU A 9 -7.82 -20.60 11.43
N ARG A 10 -7.89 -19.49 12.20
CA ARG A 10 -9.11 -18.63 12.36
C ARG A 10 -8.79 -17.23 12.96
N HIS A 11 -9.48 -16.25 12.38
CA HIS A 11 -9.85 -14.86 12.73
C HIS A 11 -8.95 -13.94 13.59
N GLU A 12 -8.60 -12.80 12.96
CA GLU A 12 -8.02 -11.54 13.48
C GLU A 12 -6.65 -11.63 14.17
N LEU A 13 -5.63 -10.95 13.61
CA LEU A 13 -4.31 -10.78 14.23
C LEU A 13 -4.17 -9.36 14.76
N VAL A 14 -4.40 -9.18 16.05
CA VAL A 14 -4.22 -7.89 16.72
C VAL A 14 -2.77 -7.77 17.22
N LEU A 15 -1.93 -7.02 16.51
CA LEU A 15 -0.57 -6.65 16.94
C LEU A 15 -0.58 -5.29 17.65
N THR A 16 -1.26 -5.20 18.80
CA THR A 16 -1.37 -3.92 19.52
C THR A 16 -0.16 -3.65 20.41
N SER A 17 0.45 -2.47 20.20
CA SER A 17 1.45 -1.85 21.08
C SER A 17 2.77 -2.59 21.22
N SER A 18 3.51 -2.65 20.12
CA SER A 18 4.92 -2.91 20.20
C SER A 18 5.73 -1.65 19.90
N LYS A 19 6.23 -1.01 20.97
CA LYS A 19 7.32 -0.01 20.87
C LYS A 19 8.62 -0.72 20.49
N TYR A 20 8.62 -1.48 19.41
CA TYR A 20 9.82 -2.08 18.87
C TYR A 20 10.66 -0.94 18.31
N LYS A 21 11.87 -0.76 18.86
CA LYS A 21 12.88 0.16 18.33
C LYS A 21 13.85 -0.55 17.36
N SER A 22 13.52 -1.76 16.94
CA SER A 22 14.40 -2.65 16.19
C SER A 22 13.66 -3.23 15.00
N PRO A 23 14.35 -3.49 13.86
CA PRO A 23 13.71 -4.04 12.67
C PRO A 23 12.89 -5.31 12.97
N LEU A 24 11.67 -5.33 12.44
CA LEU A 24 10.71 -6.42 12.60
C LEU A 24 10.34 -6.99 11.23
N LEU A 25 10.26 -8.32 11.15
CA LEU A 25 9.83 -9.06 9.96
C LEU A 25 8.64 -9.95 10.34
N ILE A 26 7.52 -9.80 9.63
CA ILE A 26 6.27 -10.53 9.90
C ILE A 26 5.81 -11.28 8.64
N PRO A 27 6.34 -12.48 8.36
CA PRO A 27 5.83 -13.31 7.28
C PRO A 27 4.48 -13.92 7.63
N SER A 28 3.56 -13.87 6.66
CA SER A 28 2.21 -14.39 6.79
C SER A 28 1.72 -15.04 5.49
N THR A 29 1.03 -16.18 5.63
CA THR A 29 0.29 -16.82 4.54
C THR A 29 -1.08 -17.19 5.08
N TYR A 30 -2.13 -16.81 4.36
CA TYR A 30 -3.49 -16.95 4.90
C TYR A 30 -4.57 -17.10 3.83
N THR A 31 -5.59 -17.87 4.20
CA THR A 31 -6.84 -18.13 3.47
C THR A 31 -7.99 -17.71 4.40
N GLY A 32 -8.79 -16.72 4.02
CA GLY A 32 -9.82 -16.13 4.88
C GLY A 32 -9.80 -14.60 4.96
N THR A 33 -10.47 -14.05 5.99
CA THR A 33 -10.34 -12.63 6.37
C THR A 33 -9.31 -12.39 7.48
N LEU A 34 -8.26 -11.59 7.20
CA LEU A 34 -7.29 -11.12 8.20
C LEU A 34 -7.42 -9.63 8.45
N LEU A 35 -7.35 -9.23 9.72
CA LEU A 35 -7.22 -7.84 10.14
C LEU A 35 -5.94 -7.68 10.95
N ILE A 36 -5.10 -6.72 10.54
CA ILE A 36 -3.86 -6.33 11.23
C ILE A 36 -4.01 -4.89 11.73
N ARG A 37 -3.74 -4.67 13.02
CA ARG A 37 -3.64 -3.33 13.63
C ARG A 37 -2.27 -3.16 14.26
N SER A 38 -1.55 -2.08 13.94
CA SER A 38 -0.18 -1.87 14.42
C SER A 38 0.18 -0.39 14.58
N THR A 39 1.01 -0.09 15.58
CA THR A 39 1.72 1.19 15.73
C THR A 39 3.19 0.90 15.96
N TYR A 40 4.07 1.46 15.13
CA TYR A 40 5.49 1.10 15.18
C TYR A 40 6.41 2.24 14.76
N THR A 41 7.59 2.28 15.38
CA THR A 41 8.63 3.29 15.16
C THR A 41 9.94 2.59 14.82
N GLY A 42 10.34 2.61 13.55
CA GLY A 42 11.52 1.88 13.07
C GLY A 42 11.33 1.38 11.65
N THR A 43 12.00 0.29 11.29
CA THR A 43 11.81 -0.41 10.00
C THR A 43 10.94 -1.66 10.15
N LEU A 44 9.79 -1.71 9.49
CA LEU A 44 8.90 -2.90 9.48
C LEU A 44 8.81 -3.47 8.06
N ILE A 45 8.91 -4.79 7.96
CA ILE A 45 8.71 -5.52 6.70
C ILE A 45 7.62 -6.58 6.91
N ILE A 46 6.56 -6.54 6.09
CA ILE A 46 5.40 -7.46 6.18
C ILE A 46 5.26 -8.19 4.84
N PRO A 47 6.06 -9.24 4.57
CA PRO A 47 5.87 -10.06 3.39
C PRO A 47 4.64 -10.94 3.56
N SER A 48 3.81 -10.99 2.52
CA SER A 48 2.56 -11.71 2.66
C SER A 48 1.95 -12.26 1.38
N THR A 49 1.20 -13.34 1.54
CA THR A 49 0.37 -13.95 0.49
C THR A 49 -1.02 -14.22 1.06
N TYR A 50 -2.04 -13.64 0.43
CA TYR A 50 -3.42 -13.72 0.89
C TYR A 50 -4.34 -14.07 -0.26
N THR A 51 -5.32 -14.92 0.03
CA THR A 51 -6.22 -15.44 -1.01
C THR A 51 -7.64 -14.88 -0.95
N GLU A 52 -8.02 -14.20 0.14
CA GLU A 52 -9.37 -13.63 0.28
C GLU A 52 -9.29 -12.15 0.70
N THR A 53 -9.54 -11.83 1.98
CA THR A 53 -9.58 -10.43 2.44
C THR A 53 -8.46 -10.11 3.43
N LEU A 54 -7.69 -9.06 3.16
CA LEU A 54 -6.84 -8.44 4.17
C LEU A 54 -7.26 -6.99 4.43
N LEU A 55 -7.31 -6.63 5.72
CA LEU A 55 -7.42 -5.26 6.18
C LEU A 55 -6.22 -4.91 7.06
N ILE A 56 -5.40 -3.96 6.63
CA ILE A 56 -4.29 -3.41 7.42
C ILE A 56 -4.69 -2.02 7.91
N ARG A 57 -4.62 -1.76 9.21
CA ARG A 57 -4.77 -0.42 9.79
C ARG A 57 -3.54 -0.09 10.61
N SER A 58 -2.85 0.99 10.25
CA SER A 58 -1.54 1.21 10.85
C SER A 58 -1.10 2.66 10.94
N THR A 59 -0.29 2.93 11.97
CA THR A 59 0.46 4.17 12.10
C THR A 59 1.94 3.83 12.20
N TYR A 60 2.71 4.30 11.24
CA TYR A 60 4.14 4.04 11.22
C TYR A 60 4.94 5.32 11.15
N THR A 61 6.06 5.29 11.86
CA THR A 61 7.09 6.32 11.82
C THR A 61 8.38 5.66 11.35
N ARG A 62 9.04 6.27 10.35
CA ARG A 62 10.29 5.86 9.68
C ARG A 62 10.14 5.00 8.42
N THR A 63 10.14 3.66 8.48
CA THR A 63 10.15 2.86 7.24
C THR A 63 9.21 1.67 7.32
N LEU A 64 8.36 1.52 6.32
CA LEU A 64 7.50 0.34 6.15
C LEU A 64 7.67 -0.23 4.73
N VAL A 65 7.77 -1.54 4.62
CA VAL A 65 7.79 -2.26 3.35
C VAL A 65 6.75 -3.39 3.39
N ILE A 66 5.79 -3.39 2.47
CA ILE A 66 4.72 -4.40 2.40
C ILE A 66 4.80 -5.13 1.04
N PRO A 67 5.76 -6.06 0.86
CA PRO A 67 5.80 -6.89 -0.33
C PRO A 67 4.68 -7.93 -0.28
N SER A 68 3.91 -8.03 -1.35
CA SER A 68 2.69 -8.82 -1.24
C SER A 68 2.08 -9.32 -2.53
N THR A 69 1.39 -10.47 -2.40
CA THR A 69 0.57 -11.07 -3.45
C THR A 69 -0.83 -11.31 -2.91
N TYR A 70 -1.84 -10.77 -3.58
CA TYR A 70 -3.24 -10.89 -3.18
C TYR A 70 -4.12 -11.25 -4.35
N THR A 71 -5.12 -12.10 -4.10
CA THR A 71 -6.00 -12.56 -5.18
C THR A 71 -7.40 -11.93 -5.21
N GLU A 72 -7.92 -11.46 -4.08
CA GLU A 72 -9.31 -10.95 -4.02
C GLU A 72 -9.38 -9.49 -3.51
N THR A 73 -9.29 -9.26 -2.20
CA THR A 73 -9.47 -7.89 -1.64
C THR A 73 -8.37 -7.53 -0.65
N LEU A 74 -7.70 -6.40 -0.92
CA LEU A 74 -6.86 -5.73 0.06
C LEU A 74 -7.35 -4.31 0.34
N VAL A 75 -7.43 -3.99 1.63
CA VAL A 75 -7.58 -2.63 2.13
C VAL A 75 -6.41 -2.27 3.05
N ILE A 76 -5.62 -1.25 2.67
CA ILE A 76 -4.57 -0.69 3.52
C ILE A 76 -4.97 0.73 3.94
N GLN A 77 -5.28 0.90 5.22
CA GLN A 77 -5.43 2.21 5.83
C GLN A 77 -4.18 2.57 6.65
N SER A 78 -3.51 3.64 6.26
CA SER A 78 -2.25 4.04 6.89
C SER A 78 -2.14 5.55 7.11
N THR A 79 -1.59 5.90 8.27
CA THR A 79 -1.01 7.22 8.53
C THR A 79 0.48 7.04 8.71
N PHE A 80 1.26 7.81 7.96
CA PHE A 80 2.67 7.51 7.83
C PHE A 80 3.54 8.76 7.74
N THR A 81 4.61 8.75 8.53
CA THR A 81 5.67 9.76 8.52
C THR A 81 7.00 9.03 8.28
N GLY A 82 7.60 9.20 7.10
CA GLY A 82 8.78 8.42 6.70
C GLY A 82 8.83 8.01 5.22
N THR A 83 9.43 6.85 4.94
CA THR A 83 9.31 6.13 3.64
C THR A 83 8.41 4.88 3.68
N LEU A 84 7.33 4.85 2.87
CA LEU A 84 6.53 3.64 2.61
C LEU A 84 6.81 3.08 1.21
N VAL A 85 7.00 1.77 1.13
CA VAL A 85 7.10 1.03 -0.14
C VAL A 85 6.10 -0.11 -0.17
N ILE A 86 5.23 -0.15 -1.17
CA ILE A 86 4.24 -1.23 -1.36
C ILE A 86 4.47 -1.91 -2.72
N PRO A 87 5.47 -2.82 -2.82
CA PRO A 87 5.62 -3.64 -4.00
C PRO A 87 4.59 -4.76 -4.00
N SER A 88 3.88 -4.92 -5.12
CA SER A 88 2.72 -5.79 -5.08
C SER A 88 2.24 -6.34 -6.41
N THR A 89 1.64 -7.53 -6.31
CA THR A 89 0.86 -8.14 -7.37
C THR A 89 -0.55 -8.40 -6.85
N TYR A 90 -1.55 -7.84 -7.52
CA TYR A 90 -2.94 -7.96 -7.11
C TYR A 90 -3.82 -8.42 -8.26
N THR A 91 -4.77 -9.27 -7.91
CA THR A 91 -5.96 -9.51 -8.73
C THR A 91 -7.21 -9.03 -7.99
N GLU A 92 -8.20 -8.57 -8.74
CA GLU A 92 -9.54 -8.14 -8.33
C GLU A 92 -9.70 -6.74 -7.73
N THR A 93 -9.45 -6.52 -6.43
CA THR A 93 -9.68 -5.21 -5.78
C THR A 93 -8.59 -4.80 -4.78
N LEU A 94 -8.03 -3.60 -4.98
CA LEU A 94 -7.13 -2.95 -4.02
C LEU A 94 -7.61 -1.53 -3.68
N VAL A 95 -7.69 -1.21 -2.39
CA VAL A 95 -8.00 0.13 -1.89
C VAL A 95 -6.95 0.58 -0.87
N ILE A 96 -6.27 1.71 -1.13
CA ILE A 96 -5.20 2.24 -0.26
C ILE A 96 -5.53 3.66 0.22
N PRO A 97 -6.47 3.84 1.16
CA PRO A 97 -6.71 5.14 1.80
C PRO A 97 -5.56 5.53 2.70
N SER A 98 -4.99 6.71 2.48
CA SER A 98 -3.74 7.03 3.16
C SER A 98 -3.39 8.51 3.30
N THR A 99 -2.63 8.79 4.35
CA THR A 99 -2.04 10.11 4.61
C THR A 99 -0.54 9.95 4.82
N TYR A 100 0.25 10.61 3.97
CA TYR A 100 1.70 10.54 3.99
C TYR A 100 2.32 11.92 4.05
N THR A 101 3.30 12.08 4.92
CA THR A 101 4.05 13.33 5.02
C THR A 101 5.28 13.33 4.10
N GLU A 102 5.99 12.21 3.99
CA GLU A 102 7.30 12.17 3.31
C GLU A 102 7.23 11.42 1.96
N THR A 103 7.64 10.15 1.89
CA THR A 103 7.75 9.44 0.60
C THR A 103 6.84 8.21 0.54
N LEU A 104 6.06 8.09 -0.54
CA LEU A 104 5.39 6.84 -0.92
C LEU A 104 5.85 6.34 -2.30
N LEU A 105 6.22 5.06 -2.35
CA LEU A 105 6.52 4.33 -3.58
C LEU A 105 5.54 3.16 -3.75
N ILE A 106 4.79 3.13 -4.85
CA ILE A 106 3.90 2.02 -5.22
C ILE A 106 4.33 1.44 -6.58
N PRO A 107 5.25 0.46 -6.59
CA PRO A 107 5.45 -0.40 -7.75
C PRO A 107 4.41 -1.53 -7.74
N SER A 108 3.52 -1.58 -8.72
CA SER A 108 2.46 -2.60 -8.75
C SER A 108 2.19 -3.18 -10.14
N SER A 109 1.83 -4.46 -10.16
CA SER A 109 1.16 -5.11 -11.29
C SER A 109 -0.23 -5.51 -10.84
N TYR A 110 -1.23 -5.10 -11.62
CA TYR A 110 -2.59 -5.11 -11.14
C TYR A 110 -3.57 -5.52 -12.24
N THR A 111 -4.49 -6.44 -11.89
CA THR A 111 -5.61 -6.84 -12.74
C THR A 111 -6.93 -6.66 -11.98
N GLY A 112 -7.86 -5.81 -12.44
CA GLY A 112 -9.16 -5.55 -11.78
C GLY A 112 -9.44 -4.07 -11.49
N THR A 113 -9.85 -3.71 -10.26
CA THR A 113 -10.01 -2.30 -9.80
C THR A 113 -9.04 -1.81 -8.71
N LEU A 114 -8.14 -0.86 -9.02
CA LEU A 114 -7.29 -0.17 -8.04
C LEU A 114 -7.82 1.23 -7.71
N VAL A 115 -8.00 1.52 -6.42
CA VAL A 115 -8.37 2.85 -5.90
C VAL A 115 -7.36 3.33 -4.85
N ILE A 116 -6.70 4.45 -5.10
CA ILE A 116 -5.71 5.05 -4.18
C ILE A 116 -6.16 6.46 -3.79
N PRO A 117 -7.05 6.60 -2.78
CA PRO A 117 -7.42 7.90 -2.23
C PRO A 117 -6.39 8.37 -1.22
N SER A 118 -5.87 9.58 -1.40
CA SER A 118 -4.65 9.92 -0.66
C SER A 118 -4.33 11.41 -0.56
N THR A 119 -3.75 11.79 0.58
CA THR A 119 -3.19 13.12 0.83
C THR A 119 -1.69 13.00 1.08
N TYR A 120 -0.90 13.73 0.28
CA TYR A 120 0.56 13.74 0.37
C TYR A 120 1.11 15.15 0.52
N THR A 121 2.13 15.25 1.35
CA THR A 121 2.86 16.52 1.50
C THR A 121 4.04 16.57 0.53
N GLU A 122 4.98 15.63 0.61
CA GLU A 122 6.22 15.69 -0.19
C GLU A 122 6.14 14.88 -1.51
N THR A 123 6.46 13.58 -1.50
CA THR A 123 6.66 12.81 -2.75
C THR A 123 5.77 11.57 -2.85
N LEU A 124 4.99 11.49 -3.95
CA LEU A 124 4.37 10.25 -4.41
C LEU A 124 4.97 9.81 -5.74
N LEU A 125 5.39 8.54 -5.80
CA LEU A 125 5.74 7.85 -7.04
C LEU A 125 4.91 6.57 -7.19
N ILE A 126 4.13 6.52 -8.26
CA ILE A 126 3.40 5.32 -8.70
C ILE A 126 4.03 4.85 -10.01
N CYS A 127 4.50 3.61 -10.04
CA CYS A 127 5.01 2.95 -11.24
C CYS A 127 4.25 1.66 -11.43
N SER A 128 3.39 1.53 -12.44
CA SER A 128 2.50 0.37 -12.46
C SER A 128 1.98 -0.06 -13.83
N THR A 129 1.67 -1.34 -13.92
CA THR A 129 0.98 -1.95 -15.07
C THR A 129 -0.42 -2.36 -14.64
N TYR A 130 -1.43 -1.86 -15.35
CA TYR A 130 -2.84 -2.06 -15.03
C TYR A 130 -3.59 -2.73 -16.17
N THR A 131 -4.26 -3.82 -15.87
CA THR A 131 -5.31 -4.39 -16.71
C THR A 131 -6.63 -4.22 -15.98
N GLY A 132 -7.40 -3.20 -16.33
CA GLY A 132 -8.63 -2.86 -15.61
C GLY A 132 -8.74 -1.36 -15.29
N THR A 133 -9.40 -1.05 -14.17
CA THR A 133 -9.69 0.33 -13.75
C THR A 133 -8.71 0.82 -12.69
N LEU A 134 -8.08 1.98 -12.94
CA LEU A 134 -7.27 2.72 -11.97
C LEU A 134 -7.93 4.07 -11.62
N VAL A 135 -8.15 4.32 -10.32
CA VAL A 135 -8.68 5.58 -9.80
C VAL A 135 -7.77 6.14 -8.70
N ILE A 136 -7.22 7.34 -8.88
CA ILE A 136 -6.27 7.95 -7.92
C ILE A 136 -6.77 9.35 -7.51
N PRO A 137 -7.81 9.46 -6.67
CA PRO A 137 -8.30 10.74 -6.17
C PRO A 137 -7.35 11.28 -5.10
N SER A 138 -6.81 12.47 -5.29
CA SER A 138 -5.67 12.86 -4.45
C SER A 138 -5.38 14.34 -4.31
N THR A 139 -4.74 14.70 -3.19
CA THR A 139 -4.24 16.05 -2.90
C THR A 139 -2.74 15.99 -2.65
N TYR A 140 -1.97 16.79 -3.38
CA TYR A 140 -0.50 16.84 -3.28
C TYR A 140 0.00 18.26 -3.07
N THR A 141 1.12 18.39 -2.37
CA THR A 141 1.71 19.69 -2.02
C THR A 141 3.07 19.95 -2.69
N GLU A 142 3.81 18.90 -3.07
CA GLU A 142 5.13 19.08 -3.73
C GLU A 142 5.31 18.27 -5.02
N THR A 143 5.46 16.95 -4.98
CA THR A 143 5.82 16.14 -6.17
C THR A 143 4.92 14.92 -6.34
N LEU A 144 4.28 14.83 -7.52
CA LEU A 144 3.57 13.64 -7.99
C LEU A 144 4.18 13.13 -9.30
N LEU A 145 4.64 11.87 -9.29
CA LEU A 145 5.06 11.12 -10.48
C LEU A 145 4.20 9.86 -10.63
N ILE A 146 3.46 9.76 -11.73
CA ILE A 146 2.68 8.57 -12.09
C ILE A 146 3.16 8.05 -13.43
N HIS A 147 3.88 6.92 -13.42
CA HIS A 147 4.23 6.17 -14.61
C HIS A 147 3.33 4.95 -14.73
N SER A 148 2.47 4.90 -15.75
CA SER A 148 1.51 3.81 -15.89
C SER A 148 1.39 3.27 -17.32
N THR A 149 1.28 1.95 -17.43
CA THR A 149 0.76 1.28 -18.63
C THR A 149 -0.62 0.75 -18.29
N TYR A 150 -1.64 1.06 -19.08
CA TYR A 150 -3.01 0.63 -18.82
C TYR A 150 -3.74 0.16 -20.07
N THR A 151 -4.63 -0.82 -19.91
CA THR A 151 -5.40 -1.40 -21.03
C THR A 151 -6.87 -0.98 -21.06
N GLU A 152 -7.42 -0.46 -19.95
CA GLU A 152 -8.83 -0.07 -19.88
C GLU A 152 -9.01 1.38 -19.40
N THR A 153 -9.22 1.62 -18.10
CA THR A 153 -9.67 2.93 -17.60
C THR A 153 -8.68 3.55 -16.61
N LEU A 154 -8.33 4.81 -16.83
CA LEU A 154 -7.50 5.63 -15.93
C LEU A 154 -8.24 6.92 -15.53
N VAL A 155 -8.46 7.14 -14.23
CA VAL A 155 -9.10 8.34 -13.68
C VAL A 155 -8.24 8.93 -12.56
N ILE A 156 -7.75 10.16 -12.73
CA ILE A 156 -6.90 10.84 -11.74
C ILE A 156 -7.48 12.23 -11.45
N PRO A 157 -8.49 12.34 -10.56
CA PRO A 157 -8.95 13.63 -10.10
C PRO A 157 -8.00 14.11 -8.99
N SER A 158 -7.17 15.12 -9.29
CA SER A 158 -6.18 15.62 -8.34
C SER A 158 -6.27 17.12 -8.10
N THR A 159 -6.00 17.52 -6.87
CA THR A 159 -5.62 18.90 -6.52
C THR A 159 -4.13 18.92 -6.22
N TYR A 160 -3.40 19.84 -6.84
CA TYR A 160 -1.95 19.90 -6.66
C TYR A 160 -1.46 21.33 -6.43
N THR A 161 -0.49 21.42 -5.54
CA THR A 161 0.46 22.52 -5.46
C THR A 161 1.82 21.89 -5.76
N GLY A 162 2.65 22.47 -6.63
CA GLY A 162 3.95 21.89 -7.00
C GLY A 162 4.00 21.21 -8.37
N THR A 163 4.80 20.14 -8.49
CA THR A 163 5.15 19.48 -9.75
C THR A 163 4.33 18.21 -9.99
N LEU A 164 3.77 18.10 -11.20
CA LEU A 164 2.99 16.94 -11.66
C LEU A 164 3.58 16.36 -12.95
N LEU A 165 3.91 15.07 -12.95
CA LEU A 165 4.35 14.33 -14.14
C LEU A 165 3.57 13.01 -14.27
N ILE A 166 2.83 12.85 -15.37
CA ILE A 166 2.02 11.64 -15.66
C ILE A 166 2.38 11.07 -17.04
N PRO A 167 3.55 10.44 -17.21
CA PRO A 167 3.81 9.61 -18.38
C PRO A 167 2.90 8.37 -18.35
N SER A 168 2.05 8.20 -19.36
CA SER A 168 1.20 7.01 -19.47
C SER A 168 1.17 6.44 -20.89
N THR A 169 1.04 5.11 -20.98
CA THR A 169 0.92 4.37 -22.24
C THR A 169 -0.37 3.57 -22.21
N TYR A 170 -1.21 3.75 -23.23
CA TYR A 170 -2.38 2.90 -23.48
C TYR A 170 -1.98 1.76 -24.43
N THR A 171 -2.29 0.52 -24.07
CA THR A 171 -2.00 -0.69 -24.86
C THR A 171 -3.23 -1.56 -24.98
#